data_AF-A0A7C3HMU7-F1
#
_entry.id   AF-A0A7C3HMU7-F1
#
_cell.length_a   1.000
_cell.length_b   1.000
_cell.length_c   1.000
_cell.angle_alpha   90.00
_cell.angle_beta   90.00
_cell.angle_gamma   90.00
#
_symmetry.space_group_name_H-M   'P 1'
#
loop_
_entity.id
_entity.type
_entity.pdbx_description
1 polymer ?
#
loop_
_entity_poly.entity_id
_entity_poly.type
_entity_poly.pdbx_seq_one_letter_code
_entity_poly.pdbx_strand_id
1 'polypeptide(L)'
;MIGMRTILEVADNSGARKLQCILPRGGDKGLQAGLGDIITASVKEAAPDSNIKKGKVVRCVIVRMRKETRRKDGTYIRFDSNAAVLVNELGEPVGTRV
;
A
#
# COMPACT_ATOMS: atom_id res chain seq x y z
N MET A 1 8.11 9.28 -0.51
CA MET A 1 7.01 9.18 -1.47
C MET A 1 7.03 7.79 -2.04
N ILE A 2 5.88 7.23 -2.40
CA ILE A 2 5.77 5.91 -3.01
C ILE A 2 5.68 6.10 -4.52
N GLY A 3 6.51 5.40 -5.28
CA GLY A 3 6.55 5.48 -6.75
C GLY A 3 6.47 4.11 -7.40
N MET A 4 6.64 4.06 -8.73
CA MET A 4 6.64 2.78 -9.46
C MET A 4 7.66 1.83 -8.86
N ARG A 5 7.31 0.55 -8.79
CA ARG A 5 8.20 -0.52 -8.33
C ARG A 5 8.64 -0.42 -6.86
N THR A 6 8.16 0.57 -6.10
CA THR A 6 8.40 0.64 -4.65
C THR A 6 7.82 -0.60 -3.98
N ILE A 7 8.62 -1.23 -3.11
CA ILE A 7 8.17 -2.36 -2.30
C ILE A 7 7.50 -1.84 -1.04
N LEU A 8 6.35 -2.42 -0.73
CA LEU A 8 5.53 -2.13 0.45
C LEU A 8 5.34 -3.43 1.24
N GLU A 9 5.49 -3.34 2.56
CA GLU A 9 5.05 -4.39 3.47
C GLU A 9 3.52 -4.39 3.55
N VAL A 10 2.94 -5.56 3.74
CA VAL A 10 1.50 -5.68 4.01
C VAL A 10 1.28 -5.61 5.52
N ALA A 11 0.46 -4.66 5.95
CA ALA A 11 0.12 -4.44 7.36
C ALA A 11 -1.32 -4.92 7.65
N ASP A 12 -1.65 -6.13 7.21
CA ASP A 12 -2.93 -6.77 7.52
C ASP A 12 -2.80 -8.30 7.54
N ASN A 13 -3.88 -9.00 7.86
CA ASN A 13 -3.96 -10.46 7.82
C ASN A 13 -4.60 -11.02 6.53
N SER A 14 -4.60 -10.28 5.41
CA SER A 14 -5.11 -10.77 4.11
C SER A 14 -4.30 -11.95 3.54
N GLY A 15 -3.08 -12.15 4.06
CA GLY A 15 -2.16 -13.20 3.65
C GLY A 15 -1.18 -12.79 2.55
N ALA A 16 -1.30 -11.58 1.98
CA ALA A 16 -0.20 -10.97 1.25
C ALA A 16 0.91 -10.53 2.24
N ARG A 17 2.18 -10.53 1.81
CA ARG A 17 3.33 -10.13 2.66
C ARG A 17 4.10 -8.95 2.10
N LYS A 18 4.37 -8.97 0.79
CA LYS A 18 5.02 -7.88 0.07
C LYS A 18 4.27 -7.52 -1.19
N LEU A 19 4.15 -6.23 -1.43
CA LEU A 19 3.56 -5.65 -2.63
C LEU A 19 4.62 -4.85 -3.39
N GLN A 20 4.48 -4.79 -4.71
CA GLN A 20 5.20 -3.85 -5.55
C GLN A 20 4.20 -2.87 -6.16
N CYS A 21 4.36 -1.59 -5.84
CA CYS A 21 3.53 -0.52 -6.37
C CYS A 21 3.52 -0.55 -7.91
N ILE A 22 2.30 -0.61 -8.45
CA ILE A 22 2.01 -0.35 -9.84
C ILE A 22 1.42 1.05 -9.82
N LEU A 23 2.19 2.04 -10.28
CA LEU A 23 1.77 3.45 -10.27
C LEU A 23 0.32 3.58 -10.76
N PRO A 24 -0.43 4.57 -10.23
CA PRO A 24 -1.63 5.01 -10.93
C PRO A 24 -1.22 5.54 -12.31
N ARG A 25 -1.46 4.76 -13.37
CA ARG A 25 -1.47 5.28 -14.74
C ARG A 25 -2.87 5.88 -14.97
N GLY A 26 -2.95 7.21 -15.04
CA GLY A 26 -4.11 7.92 -15.60
C GLY A 26 -5.17 8.49 -14.65
N GLY A 27 -4.79 8.99 -13.46
CA GLY A 27 -5.70 9.80 -12.62
C GLY A 27 -4.98 11.01 -12.01
N ASP A 28 -5.73 11.93 -11.38
CA ASP A 28 -5.31 13.25 -10.85
C ASP A 28 -4.07 13.28 -9.93
N LYS A 29 -3.53 12.13 -9.50
CA LYS A 29 -2.44 12.01 -8.51
C LYS A 29 -1.01 11.96 -9.07
N GLY A 30 -0.82 11.85 -10.39
CA GLY A 30 0.50 11.92 -11.02
C GLY A 30 1.41 10.70 -10.77
N LEU A 31 2.73 10.90 -10.82
CA LEU A 31 3.75 9.81 -10.79
C LEU A 31 4.09 9.28 -9.39
N GLN A 32 3.44 9.78 -8.34
CA GLN A 32 3.80 9.50 -6.94
C GLN A 32 2.54 9.40 -6.07
N ALA A 33 2.64 8.66 -4.97
CA ALA A 33 1.61 8.50 -3.97
C ALA A 33 2.14 8.76 -2.55
N GLY A 34 1.24 9.26 -1.70
CA GLY A 34 1.44 9.64 -0.31
C GLY A 34 0.64 8.78 0.68
N LEU A 35 0.68 9.20 1.94
CA LEU A 35 -0.02 8.54 3.04
C LEU A 35 -1.54 8.70 2.84
N GLY A 36 -2.30 7.61 2.94
CA GLY A 36 -3.74 7.58 2.73
C GLY A 36 -4.17 7.42 1.27
N ASP A 37 -3.24 7.45 0.32
CA ASP A 37 -3.59 7.22 -1.09
C ASP A 37 -3.87 5.74 -1.36
N ILE A 38 -4.92 5.49 -2.14
CA ILE A 38 -5.21 4.18 -2.73
C ILE A 38 -4.38 4.03 -4.01
N ILE A 39 -3.64 2.94 -4.09
CA ILE A 39 -2.84 2.57 -5.26
C ILE A 39 -3.16 1.15 -5.71
N THR A 40 -2.72 0.81 -6.92
CA THR A 40 -2.67 -0.56 -7.41
C THR A 40 -1.29 -1.15 -7.13
N ALA A 41 -1.21 -2.44 -6.83
CA ALA A 41 0.06 -3.12 -6.59
C ALA A 41 0.01 -4.59 -7.04
N SER A 42 1.17 -5.15 -7.39
CA SER A 42 1.30 -6.60 -7.59
C SER A 42 1.81 -7.27 -6.32
N VAL A 43 1.20 -8.40 -5.95
CA VAL A 43 1.67 -9.22 -4.84
C VAL A 43 2.98 -9.91 -5.23
N LYS A 44 4.04 -9.70 -4.46
CA LYS A 44 5.36 -10.33 -4.68
C LYS A 44 5.61 -11.52 -3.78
N GLU A 45 5.07 -11.46 -2.57
CA GLU A 45 5.14 -12.53 -1.58
C GLU A 45 3.77 -12.66 -0.91
N ALA A 46 3.32 -13.91 -0.74
CA ALA A 46 2.07 -14.25 -0.07
C ALA A 46 2.30 -15.49 0.80
N ALA A 47 1.46 -15.67 1.81
CA ALA A 47 1.41 -16.90 2.58
C ALA A 47 0.92 -18.06 1.70
N PRO A 48 1.42 -19.30 1.90
CA PRO A 48 1.05 -20.46 1.06
C PRO A 48 -0.47 -20.67 0.93
N ASP A 49 -1.17 -20.58 2.06
CA ASP A 49 -2.62 -20.85 2.16
C ASP A 49 -3.48 -19.61 1.93
N SER A 50 -2.88 -18.47 1.56
CA SER A 50 -3.66 -17.26 1.27
C SER A 50 -4.48 -17.43 -0.01
N ASN A 51 -5.70 -16.90 0.01
CA ASN A 51 -6.53 -16.70 -1.18
C ASN A 51 -5.90 -15.66 -2.16
N ILE A 52 -4.92 -14.88 -1.69
CA ILE A 52 -4.18 -13.92 -2.47
C ILE A 52 -2.87 -14.58 -2.92
N LYS A 53 -2.76 -14.83 -4.23
CA LYS A 53 -1.59 -15.48 -4.81
C LYS A 53 -0.55 -14.46 -5.29
N LYS A 54 0.72 -14.89 -5.31
CA LYS A 54 1.82 -14.13 -5.93
C LYS A 54 1.47 -13.79 -7.38
N GLY A 55 1.78 -12.56 -7.79
CA GLY A 55 1.47 -12.02 -9.11
C GLY A 55 0.10 -11.36 -9.23
N LYS A 56 -0.83 -11.64 -8.30
CA LYS A 56 -2.15 -11.01 -8.30
C LYS A 56 -2.02 -9.49 -8.17
N VAL A 57 -2.78 -8.77 -8.98
CA VAL A 57 -2.93 -7.32 -8.88
C VAL A 57 -4.02 -7.01 -7.85
N VAL A 58 -3.72 -6.11 -6.91
CA VAL A 58 -4.60 -5.74 -5.79
C VAL A 58 -4.64 -4.21 -5.63
N ARG A 59 -5.68 -3.71 -4.96
CA ARG A 59 -5.74 -2.33 -4.48
C ARG A 59 -5.31 -2.27 -3.02
N CYS A 60 -4.61 -1.22 -2.62
CA CYS A 60 -4.21 -1.03 -1.23
C CYS A 60 -4.09 0.46 -0.87
N VAL A 61 -4.31 0.76 0.42
CA VAL A 61 -4.08 2.09 1.03
C VAL A 61 -2.69 2.12 1.66
N ILE A 62 -1.94 3.19 1.40
CA ILE A 62 -0.64 3.43 2.05
C ILE A 62 -0.88 3.92 3.49
N VAL A 63 -0.37 3.17 4.48
CA VAL A 63 -0.55 3.48 5.92
C VAL A 63 0.74 3.87 6.64
N ARG A 64 1.91 3.51 6.08
CA ARG A 64 3.22 3.94 6.59
C ARG A 64 4.12 4.36 5.45
N MET A 65 4.93 5.39 5.69
CA MET A 65 5.93 5.88 4.75
C MET A 65 7.23 6.29 5.44
N ARG A 66 8.37 5.93 4.83
CA ARG A 66 9.71 6.38 5.23
C ARG A 66 9.95 7.86 4.94
N LYS A 67 9.25 8.44 3.95
CA LYS A 67 9.32 9.89 3.70
C LYS A 67 8.40 10.60 4.68
N GLU A 68 8.91 11.65 5.29
CA GLU A 68 8.15 12.49 6.21
C GLU A 68 6.94 13.10 5.52
N THR A 69 5.81 13.14 6.25
CA THR A 69 4.59 13.82 5.85
C THR A 69 4.32 14.94 6.84
N ARG A 70 4.14 16.15 6.32
CA ARG A 70 3.84 17.33 7.14
C ARG A 70 2.37 17.33 7.54
N ARG A 71 2.09 17.56 8.82
CA ARG A 71 0.75 17.75 9.37
C ARG A 71 0.35 19.21 9.34
N LYS A 72 -0.95 19.49 9.48
CA LYS A 72 -1.52 20.86 9.45
C LYS A 72 -0.97 21.76 10.57
N ASP A 73 -0.61 21.16 11.71
CA ASP A 73 0.02 21.84 12.86
C ASP A 73 1.51 22.16 12.64
N GLY A 74 2.08 21.79 11.49
CA GLY A 74 3.48 22.02 11.15
C GLY A 74 4.43 20.92 11.61
N THR A 75 3.96 19.95 12.39
CA THR A 75 4.76 18.77 12.80
C THR A 75 4.94 17.80 11.64
N TYR A 76 5.92 16.90 11.74
CA TYR A 76 6.20 15.87 10.74
C TYR A 76 6.04 14.47 11.34
N ILE A 77 5.48 13.55 10.56
CA ILE A 77 5.47 12.12 10.88
C ILE A 77 6.26 11.34 9.84
N ARG A 78 7.05 10.37 10.31
CA ARG A 78 7.81 9.43 9.49
C ARG A 78 7.81 8.06 10.16
N PHE A 79 7.83 7.01 9.36
CA PHE A 79 7.92 5.63 9.81
C PHE A 79 9.23 4.97 9.36
N ASP A 80 9.55 3.83 9.97
CA ASP A 80 10.74 3.06 9.60
C ASP A 80 10.52 2.19 8.37
N SER A 81 9.29 1.89 7.96
CA SER A 81 9.01 1.12 6.75
C SER A 81 7.87 1.73 5.94
N ASN A 82 7.79 1.34 4.67
CA ASN A 82 6.64 1.64 3.84
C ASN A 82 5.68 0.45 3.93
N ALA A 83 4.42 0.70 4.27
CA ALA A 83 3.44 -0.36 4.42
C ALA A 83 2.08 0.05 3.86
N ALA A 84 1.30 -0.95 3.45
CA ALA A 84 -0.04 -0.78 2.92
C ALA A 84 -1.00 -1.87 3.44
N VAL A 85 -2.29 -1.54 3.45
CA VAL A 85 -3.40 -2.44 3.78
C VAL A 85 -4.19 -2.71 2.52
N LEU A 86 -4.55 -3.97 2.26
CA LEU A 86 -5.32 -4.33 1.07
C LEU A 86 -6.77 -3.88 1.24
N VAL A 87 -7.35 -3.35 0.16
CA VAL A 87 -8.75 -2.92 0.13
C VAL A 87 -9.48 -3.52 -1.06
N ASN A 88 -10.78 -3.72 -0.92
CA ASN A 88 -11.67 -4.16 -1.99
C ASN A 88 -12.04 -2.99 -2.91
N GLU A 89 -12.95 -3.23 -3.86
CA GLU A 89 -13.35 -2.19 -4.82
C GLU A 89 -14.11 -1.03 -4.20
N LEU A 90 -14.84 -1.30 -3.11
CA LEU A 90 -15.58 -0.33 -2.30
C LEU A 90 -14.67 0.47 -1.35
N GLY A 91 -13.38 0.12 -1.26
CA GLY A 91 -12.41 0.77 -0.37
C GLY A 91 -12.39 0.21 1.05
N GLU A 92 -13.04 -0.92 1.29
CA GLU A 92 -13.08 -1.58 2.60
C GLU A 92 -11.88 -2.53 2.76
N PRO A 93 -11.34 -2.72 3.97
CA PRO A 93 -10.24 -3.65 4.22
C PRO A 93 -10.56 -5.10 3.80
N VAL A 94 -9.62 -5.76 3.15
CA VAL A 94 -9.72 -7.20 2.84
C VAL A 94 -9.40 -8.06 4.06
N GLY A 95 -8.45 -7.61 4.88
CA GLY A 95 -8.13 -8.22 6.17
C GLY A 95 -9.09 -7.80 7.26
N THR A 96 -9.19 -8.61 8.31
CA THR A 96 -9.98 -8.31 9.52
C THR A 96 -9.14 -7.70 10.65
N ARG A 97 -7.82 -7.66 10.50
CA ARG A 97 -6.84 -7.12 11.47
C ARG A 97 -5.75 -6.34 10.73
N VAL A 98 -5.26 -5.26 11.37
CA VAL A 98 -4.23 -4.33 10.88
C VAL A 98 -3.07 -4.26 11.87
#